data_AF-A0A369XHF0-F1
#
_entry.id   AF-A0A369XHF0-F1
#
_cell.length_a   1.000
_cell.length_b   1.000
_cell.length_c   1.000
_cell.angle_alpha   90.00
_cell.angle_beta   90.00
_cell.angle_gamma   90.00
#
_symmetry.space_group_name_H-M   'P 1'
#
loop_
_entity.id
_entity.type
_entity.pdbx_description
1 polymer ?
#
loop_
_entity_poly.entity_id
_entity_poly.type
_entity_poly.pdbx_seq_one_letter_code
_entity_poly.pdbx_strand_id
1 'polypeptide(L)'
;MNKAFTKEADGDEEEEQEQLDPSFRLPAGTRNYITPGGHARMLAEVDHLLRVERPQLVGVVQWAASNGDRSENADYIYGKRRLREIDRRIRFLTKRLDL
;
A
#
# COMPACT_ATOMS: atom_id res chain seq x y z
N MET A 1 -18.69 -24.23 -15.31
CA MET A 1 -17.46 -23.55 -15.77
C MET A 1 -17.18 -22.41 -14.81
N ASN A 2 -16.36 -22.65 -13.78
CA ASN A 2 -15.96 -21.63 -12.83
C ASN A 2 -14.47 -21.39 -13.05
N LYS A 3 -14.13 -20.28 -13.71
CA LYS A 3 -12.73 -19.86 -13.85
C LYS A 3 -12.29 -19.29 -12.50
N ALA A 4 -11.64 -20.17 -11.75
CA ALA A 4 -10.50 -19.93 -10.89
C ALA A 4 -10.29 -18.45 -10.51
N PHE A 5 -10.67 -18.19 -9.27
CA PHE A 5 -10.13 -17.16 -8.40
C PHE A 5 -8.59 -17.27 -8.43
N THR A 6 -7.92 -16.55 -9.33
CA THR A 6 -6.46 -16.50 -9.33
C THR A 6 -6.01 -15.63 -8.17
N LYS A 7 -5.09 -16.21 -7.39
CA LYS A 7 -4.51 -15.68 -6.18
C LYS A 7 -3.47 -14.61 -6.55
N GLU A 8 -3.92 -13.47 -7.04
CA GLU A 8 -3.04 -12.32 -7.40
C GLU A 8 -2.52 -11.56 -6.15
N ALA A 9 -2.79 -12.03 -4.93
CA ALA A 9 -2.44 -11.31 -3.70
C ALA A 9 -1.03 -11.61 -3.17
N ASP A 10 -0.39 -12.72 -3.60
CA ASP A 10 0.94 -13.12 -3.12
C ASP A 10 2.08 -12.68 -4.08
N GLY A 11 1.78 -12.41 -5.36
CA GLY A 11 2.80 -12.11 -6.38
C GLY A 11 3.53 -10.77 -6.17
N ASP A 12 2.80 -9.75 -5.71
CA ASP A 12 3.38 -8.42 -5.45
C ASP A 12 4.51 -8.45 -4.38
N GLU A 13 4.46 -9.39 -3.43
CA GLU A 13 5.39 -9.44 -2.29
C GLU A 13 6.68 -10.20 -2.61
N GLU A 14 6.59 -11.28 -3.39
CA GLU A 14 7.76 -11.98 -3.93
C GLU A 14 8.53 -11.07 -4.88
N GLU A 15 7.82 -10.32 -5.73
CA GLU A 15 8.41 -9.32 -6.62
C GLU A 15 9.09 -8.16 -5.87
N GLU A 16 8.49 -7.62 -4.80
CA GLU A 16 9.12 -6.57 -3.98
C GLU A 16 10.34 -7.07 -3.20
N GLN A 17 10.32 -8.30 -2.69
CA GLN A 17 11.49 -8.92 -2.04
C GLN A 17 12.57 -9.28 -3.05
N GLU A 18 12.21 -9.67 -4.27
CA GLU A 18 13.13 -9.89 -5.38
C GLU A 18 13.83 -8.60 -5.83
N GLN A 19 13.11 -7.47 -5.81
CA GLN A 19 13.63 -6.14 -6.17
C GLN A 19 14.56 -5.52 -5.11
N LEU A 20 14.52 -5.99 -3.87
CA LEU A 20 15.48 -5.60 -2.85
C LEU A 20 16.84 -6.28 -3.11
N ASP A 21 17.92 -5.50 -3.01
CA ASP A 21 19.29 -6.02 -3.03
C ASP A 21 19.39 -7.18 -2.02
N PRO A 22 19.93 -8.36 -2.41
CA PRO A 22 20.01 -9.54 -1.55
C PRO A 22 20.64 -9.25 -0.18
N SER A 23 21.49 -8.24 -0.07
CA SER A 23 22.12 -7.81 1.18
C SER A 23 21.16 -7.24 2.23
N PHE A 24 19.98 -6.75 1.81
CA PHE A 24 18.96 -6.21 2.74
C PHE A 24 17.93 -7.25 3.19
N ARG A 25 18.01 -8.50 2.69
CA ARG A 25 17.10 -9.56 3.10
C ARG A 25 17.54 -10.11 4.47
N LEU A 26 16.65 -10.04 5.46
CA LEU A 26 16.90 -10.65 6.75
C LEU A 26 16.87 -12.18 6.62
N PRO A 27 17.75 -12.92 7.32
CA PRO A 27 17.69 -14.38 7.37
C PRO A 27 16.30 -14.89 7.80
N ALA A 28 15.89 -16.04 7.29
CA ALA A 28 14.68 -16.70 7.77
C ALA A 28 14.78 -16.96 9.29
N GLY A 29 13.76 -16.56 10.05
CA GLY A 29 13.71 -16.72 11.50
C GLY A 29 14.29 -15.55 12.33
N THR A 30 14.73 -14.47 11.69
CA THR A 30 15.16 -13.25 12.41
C THR A 30 13.95 -12.56 13.05
N ARG A 31 14.01 -12.26 14.35
CA ARG A 31 12.95 -11.51 15.05
C ARG A 31 12.95 -10.05 14.56
N ASN A 32 11.76 -9.50 14.31
CA ASN A 32 11.55 -8.13 13.84
C ASN A 32 11.70 -7.11 14.99
N TYR A 33 12.95 -6.84 15.39
CA TYR A 33 13.22 -5.88 16.47
C TYR A 33 13.04 -4.44 16.00
N ILE A 34 12.26 -3.67 16.76
CA ILE A 34 11.98 -2.27 16.50
C ILE A 34 12.19 -1.46 17.78
N THR A 35 12.72 -0.24 17.66
CA THR A 35 12.79 0.67 18.80
C THR A 35 11.39 1.20 19.14
N PRO A 36 11.07 1.52 20.41
CA PRO A 36 9.76 2.07 20.78
C PRO A 36 9.42 3.35 20.00
N GLY A 37 10.40 4.22 19.75
CA GLY A 37 10.22 5.42 18.94
C GLY A 37 9.98 5.12 17.45
N GLY A 38 10.63 4.08 16.91
CA GLY A 38 10.37 3.60 15.55
C GLY A 38 8.95 3.07 15.41
N HIS A 39 8.50 2.26 16.36
CA HIS A 39 7.14 1.73 16.42
C HIS A 39 6.10 2.85 16.47
N ALA A 40 6.28 3.82 17.37
CA ALA A 40 5.36 4.97 17.50
C ALA A 40 5.25 5.79 16.20
N ARG A 41 6.35 5.99 15.47
CA ARG A 41 6.34 6.70 14.18
C ARG A 41 5.59 5.92 13.10
N MET A 42 5.84 4.61 12.98
CA MET A 42 5.13 3.77 12.00
C MET A 42 3.63 3.72 12.30
N LEU A 43 3.25 3.61 13.58
CA LEU A 43 1.85 3.62 13.97
C LEU A 43 1.18 4.97 13.65
N ALA A 44 1.86 6.08 13.94
CA ALA A 44 1.36 7.42 13.59
C ALA A 44 1.23 7.61 12.07
N GLU A 45 2.16 7.07 11.29
CA GLU A 45 2.09 7.10 9.83
C GLU A 45 0.89 6.29 9.32
N VAL A 46 0.68 5.07 9.82
CA VAL A 46 -0.49 4.23 9.47
C VAL A 46 -1.79 4.97 9.79
N ASP A 47 -1.91 5.54 10.99
CA ASP A 47 -3.11 6.27 11.40
C ASP A 47 -3.36 7.49 10.50
N HIS A 48 -2.32 8.25 10.16
CA HIS A 48 -2.42 9.37 9.25
C HIS A 48 -2.88 8.95 7.85
N LEU A 49 -2.26 7.92 7.28
CA LEU A 49 -2.63 7.41 5.95
C LEU A 49 -4.09 6.93 5.91
N LEU A 50 -4.54 6.22 6.95
CA LEU A 50 -5.90 5.67 7.01
C LEU A 50 -6.97 6.72 7.28
N ARG A 51 -6.72 7.66 8.22
CA ARG A 51 -7.73 8.61 8.68
C ARG A 51 -7.76 9.91 7.88
N VAL A 52 -6.64 10.29 7.27
CA VAL A 52 -6.46 11.61 6.65
C VAL A 52 -6.27 11.48 5.15
N GLU A 53 -5.14 10.91 4.70
CA GLU A 53 -4.79 10.94 3.26
C GLU A 53 -5.73 10.09 2.41
N ARG A 54 -5.98 8.84 2.81
CA ARG A 54 -6.77 7.89 2.01
C ARG A 54 -8.21 8.38 1.78
N PRO A 55 -8.98 8.82 2.81
CA PRO A 55 -10.33 9.33 2.59
C PRO A 55 -10.38 10.58 1.70
N GLN A 56 -9.43 11.50 1.86
CA GLN A 56 -9.35 12.70 1.02
C GLN A 56 -9.13 12.33 -0.44
N LEU A 57 -8.18 11.43 -0.70
CA LEU A 57 -7.86 11.01 -2.07
C LEU A 57 -9.01 10.21 -2.71
N VAL A 58 -9.71 9.38 -1.94
CA VAL A 58 -10.94 8.70 -2.42
C VAL A 58 -11.99 9.71 -2.84
N GLY A 59 -12.19 10.78 -2.07
CA GLY A 59 -13.10 11.87 -2.43
C GLY A 59 -12.71 12.54 -3.75
N VAL A 60 -11.42 12.85 -3.93
CA VAL A 60 -10.89 13.43 -5.18
C VAL A 60 -11.11 12.50 -6.37
N VAL A 61 -10.79 11.21 -6.23
CA VAL A 61 -10.99 10.20 -7.29
C VAL A 61 -12.46 10.05 -7.64
N GLN A 62 -13.34 10.04 -6.64
CA GLN A 62 -14.78 9.95 -6.84
C GLN A 62 -15.32 11.18 -7.59
N TRP A 63 -14.87 12.38 -7.21
CA TRP A 63 -15.21 13.61 -7.91
C TRP A 63 -14.69 13.60 -9.35
N ALA A 64 -13.43 13.25 -9.56
CA ALA A 64 -12.83 13.14 -10.90
C ALA A 64 -13.58 12.12 -11.77
N ALA A 65 -14.01 10.99 -11.20
CA ALA A 65 -14.80 9.97 -11.89
C ALA A 65 -16.21 10.45 -12.28
N SER A 66 -16.72 11.52 -11.67
CA SER A 66 -18.02 12.13 -12.02
C SER A 66 -17.93 13.19 -13.12
N ASN A 67 -16.73 13.71 -13.41
CA ASN A 67 -16.53 14.84 -14.33
C ASN A 67 -16.25 14.46 -15.80
N GLY A 68 -16.23 13.18 -16.16
CA GLY A 68 -16.03 12.78 -17.56
C GLY A 68 -15.50 11.37 -17.76
N ASP A 69 -14.91 11.12 -18.94
CA ASP A 69 -14.27 9.84 -19.26
C ASP A 69 -13.05 9.60 -18.36
N ARG A 70 -13.05 8.45 -17.70
CA ARG A 70 -12.01 8.00 -16.79
C ARG A 70 -10.70 7.69 -17.51
N SER A 71 -10.76 7.39 -18.80
CA SER A 71 -9.56 7.07 -19.59
C SER A 71 -8.76 8.31 -19.99
N GLU A 72 -9.40 9.47 -20.08
CA GLU A 72 -8.79 10.74 -20.48
C GLU A 72 -8.57 11.69 -19.29
N ASN A 73 -9.29 11.50 -18.19
CA ASN A 73 -9.18 12.36 -17.02
C ASN A 73 -7.88 12.10 -16.23
N ALA A 74 -6.95 13.04 -16.33
CA ALA A 74 -5.67 13.01 -15.62
C ALA A 74 -5.84 12.89 -14.09
N ASP A 75 -6.76 13.64 -13.47
CA ASP A 75 -6.98 13.62 -12.02
C ASP A 75 -7.43 12.24 -11.53
N TYR A 76 -8.25 11.55 -12.33
CA TYR A 76 -8.67 10.19 -12.04
C TYR A 76 -7.48 9.22 -12.11
N ILE A 77 -6.68 9.28 -13.17
CA ILE A 77 -5.52 8.40 -13.37
C ILE A 77 -4.49 8.60 -12.25
N TYR A 78 -4.11 9.84 -11.98
CA TYR A 78 -3.14 10.17 -10.94
C TYR A 78 -3.67 9.84 -9.55
N GLY A 79 -4.93 10.18 -9.24
CA GLY A 79 -5.56 9.83 -7.98
C GLY A 79 -5.62 8.32 -7.75
N LYS A 80 -5.94 7.52 -8.78
CA LYS A 80 -5.92 6.06 -8.70
C LYS A 80 -4.52 5.47 -8.54
N ARG A 81 -3.48 6.11 -9.10
CA ARG A 81 -2.09 5.69 -8.86
C ARG A 81 -1.68 5.98 -7.42
N ARG A 82 -1.92 7.20 -6.94
CA ARG A 82 -1.61 7.63 -5.57
C ARG A 82 -2.37 6.80 -4.53
N LEU A 83 -3.61 6.40 -4.81
CA LEU A 83 -4.40 5.55 -3.90
C LEU A 83 -3.73 4.18 -3.72
N ARG A 84 -3.19 3.61 -4.80
CA ARG A 84 -2.46 2.34 -4.75
C ARG A 84 -1.14 2.46 -3.98
N GLU A 85 -0.43 3.58 -4.14
CA GLU A 85 0.79 3.86 -3.37
C GLU A 85 0.49 3.93 -1.86
N ILE A 86 -0.59 4.62 -1.46
CA ILE A 86 -1.04 4.68 -0.07
C ILE A 86 -1.42 3.30 0.46
N ASP A 87 -2.24 2.54 -0.28
CA ASP A 87 -2.67 1.20 0.13
C ASP A 87 -1.47 0.24 0.28
N ARG A 88 -0.49 0.34 -0.62
CA ARG A 88 0.78 -0.42 -0.53
C ARG A 88 1.59 -0.01 0.70
N ARG A 89 1.70 1.29 0.98
CA ARG A 89 2.42 1.78 2.16
C ARG A 89 1.77 1.32 3.46
N ILE A 90 0.44 1.37 3.55
CA ILE A 90 -0.31 0.85 4.69
C ILE A 90 0.00 -0.63 4.88
N ARG A 91 -0.13 -1.46 3.83
CA ARG A 91 0.16 -2.90 3.90
C ARG A 91 1.59 -3.18 4.38
N PHE A 92 2.57 -2.45 3.85
CA PHE A 92 3.97 -2.56 4.26
C PHE A 92 4.17 -2.27 5.75
N LEU A 93 3.51 -1.21 6.27
CA LEU A 93 3.63 -0.81 7.66
C LEU A 93 2.89 -1.76 8.60
N THR A 94 1.65 -2.17 8.28
CA THR A 94 0.87 -3.09 9.12
C THR A 94 1.55 -4.44 9.23
N LYS A 95 2.10 -4.97 8.13
CA LYS A 95 2.88 -6.22 8.14
C LYS A 95 4.12 -6.17 9.04
N ARG A 96 4.77 -5.00 9.16
CA ARG A 96 5.94 -4.82 10.06
C ARG A 96 5.55 -4.56 11.51
N LEU A 97 4.32 -4.13 11.75
CA LEU A 97 3.77 -3.90 13.08
C LEU A 97 2.98 -5.10 13.62
N ASP A 98 2.83 -6.16 12.82
CA ASP A 98 2.00 -7.33 13.11
C ASP A 98 0.55 -6.95 13.52
N LEU A 99 -0.02 -5.96 12.82
CA LEU A 99 -1.42 -5.48 12.94
C LEU A 99 -2.32 -6.13 11.90
#